data_AF-A0A0H3NZ27-F1
#
_entry.id   AF-A0A0H3NZ27-F1
#
_cell.length_a   1.000
_cell.length_b   1.000
_cell.length_c   1.000
_cell.angle_alpha   90.00
_cell.angle_beta   90.00
_cell.angle_gamma   90.00
#
_symmetry.space_group_name_H-M   'P 1'
#
loop_
_entity.id
_entity.type
_entity.pdbx_description
1 polymer ?
#
loop_
_entity_poly.entity_id
_entity_poly.type
_entity_poly.pdbx_seq_one_letter_code
_entity_poly.pdbx_strand_id
1 'polypeptide(L)' 'MQRKGLTTTQKQVKALNVQIEMVRRDRLLTADQKRERIDRLMATKNKLVCQTVERVNPSFER' A
#
# COMPACT_ATOMS: atom_id res chain seq x y z
N MET A 1 7.85 8.63 -21.53
CA MET A 1 6.53 8.04 -21.19
C MET A 1 6.46 7.34 -19.82
N GLN A 2 7.29 7.68 -18.82
CA GLN A 2 7.25 6.99 -17.49
C GLN A 2 6.25 7.58 -16.47
N ARG A 3 5.80 8.83 -16.65
CA ARG A 3 4.95 9.53 -15.66
C ARG A 3 3.59 8.88 -15.40
N LYS A 4 2.98 8.23 -16.42
CA LYS A 4 1.64 7.61 -16.29
C LYS A 4 1.61 6.44 -15.29
N GLY A 5 2.66 5.60 -15.24
CA GLY A 5 2.74 4.46 -14.30
C GLY A 5 2.90 4.90 -12.84
N LEU A 6 3.64 5.98 -12.61
CA LEU A 6 3.81 6.56 -11.27
C LEU A 6 2.48 7.12 -10.74
N THR A 7 1.70 7.79 -11.59
CA THR A 7 0.37 8.32 -11.22
C THR A 7 -0.62 7.21 -10.86
N THR A 8 -0.62 6.08 -11.56
CA THR A 8 -1.48 4.93 -11.21
C THR A 8 -1.12 4.34 -9.86
N THR A 9 0.18 4.13 -9.61
CA THR A 9 0.68 3.62 -8.33
C THR A 9 0.33 4.56 -7.18
N GLN A 10 0.50 5.87 -7.35
CA GLN A 10 0.13 6.87 -6.35
C GLN A 10 -1.37 6.80 -5.99
N LYS A 11 -2.25 6.62 -6.98
CA LYS A 11 -3.70 6.44 -6.73
C LYS A 11 -3.98 5.17 -5.93
N GLN A 12 -3.32 4.07 -6.26
CA GLN A 12 -3.47 2.78 -5.56
C GLN A 12 -2.97 2.87 -4.11
N VAL A 13 -1.81 3.50 -3.86
CA VAL A 13 -1.32 3.74 -2.49
C VAL A 13 -2.30 4.61 -1.70
N LYS A 14 -2.86 5.66 -2.31
CA LYS A 14 -3.86 6.51 -1.66
C LYS A 14 -5.11 5.71 -1.28
N ALA A 15 -5.61 4.86 -2.18
CA ALA A 15 -6.76 3.99 -1.90
C ALA A 15 -6.47 3.00 -0.75
N LEU A 16 -5.28 2.39 -0.73
CA LEU A 16 -4.87 1.49 0.36
C LEU A 16 -4.78 2.21 1.71
N ASN A 17 -4.25 3.44 1.74
CA ASN A 17 -4.23 4.25 2.97
C ASN A 17 -5.64 4.55 3.48
N VAL A 18 -6.59 4.86 2.59
CA VAL A 18 -8.01 5.06 2.97
C VAL A 18 -8.59 3.79 3.59
N GLN A 19 -8.34 2.62 2.99
CA GLN A 19 -8.80 1.35 3.53
C GLN A 19 -8.21 1.04 4.91
N ILE A 20 -6.91 1.31 5.12
CA ILE A 20 -6.26 1.15 6.42
C ILE A 20 -6.92 2.03 7.48
N GLU A 21 -7.21 3.30 7.15
CA GLU A 21 -7.89 4.22 8.07
C GLU A 21 -9.34 3.79 8.37
N MET A 22 -10.05 3.21 7.38
CA MET A 22 -11.37 2.62 7.63
C MET A 22 -11.29 1.45 8.61
N VAL A 23 -10.33 0.53 8.44
CA VAL A 23 -10.13 -0.61 9.37
C VAL A 23 -9.75 -0.12 10.78
N ARG A 24 -8.94 0.93 10.89
CA ARG A 24 -8.59 1.52 12.20
C ARG A 24 -9.83 2.04 12.94
N ARG A 25 -10.72 2.73 12.22
CA ARG A 25 -11.95 3.34 12.76
C ARG A 25 -13.11 2.37 12.96
N ASP A 26 -13.05 1.20 12.34
CA ASP A 26 -14.04 0.13 12.48
C ASP A 26 -14.29 -0.18 13.97
N ARG A 27 -15.55 -0.29 14.38
CA ARG A 27 -15.92 -0.57 15.79
C ARG A 27 -16.36 -2.01 16.03
N LEU A 28 -16.51 -2.80 14.97
CA LEU A 28 -17.00 -4.18 15.00
C LEU A 28 -15.84 -5.18 15.17
N LEU A 29 -14.67 -4.86 14.64
CA LEU A 29 -13.50 -5.73 14.70
C LEU A 29 -12.77 -5.65 16.04
N THR A 30 -12.30 -6.81 16.52
CA THR A 30 -11.36 -6.87 17.65
C THR A 30 -10.00 -6.30 17.27
N ALA A 31 -9.17 -6.00 18.28
CA ALA A 31 -7.82 -5.48 18.05
C ALA A 31 -6.97 -6.40 17.15
N ASP A 32 -7.04 -7.72 17.36
CA ASP A 32 -6.28 -8.70 16.58
C ASP A 32 -6.78 -8.78 15.13
N GLN A 33 -8.10 -8.75 14.92
CA GLN A 33 -8.69 -8.73 13.58
C GLN A 33 -8.32 -7.46 12.81
N LYS A 34 -8.27 -6.31 13.50
CA LYS A 34 -7.78 -5.05 12.91
C LYS A 34 -6.32 -5.18 12.52
N ARG A 35 -5.49 -5.71 13.41
CA ARG A 35 -4.05 -5.88 13.18
C ARG A 35 -3.80 -6.76 11.96
N GLU A 36 -4.42 -7.92 11.91
CA GLU A 36 -4.28 -8.85 10.78
C GLU A 36 -4.74 -8.23 9.45
N ARG A 37 -5.86 -7.48 9.45
CA ARG A 37 -6.32 -6.77 8.24
C ARG A 37 -5.39 -5.64 7.82
N ILE A 38 -4.88 -4.85 8.76
CA ILE A 38 -3.92 -3.77 8.48
C ILE A 38 -2.60 -4.35 7.94
N ASP A 39 -2.11 -5.44 8.53
CA ASP A 39 -0.87 -6.11 8.10
C ASP A 39 -0.99 -6.62 6.66
N ARG A 40 -2.12 -7.23 6.29
CA ARG A 40 -2.40 -7.63 4.89
C ARG A 40 -2.42 -6.44 3.92
N LEU A 41 -3.03 -5.33 4.32
CA LEU A 41 -3.08 -4.11 3.50
C LEU A 41 -1.69 -3.46 3.37
N MET A 42 -0.89 -3.46 4.44
CA MET A 42 0.47 -2.96 4.45
C MET A 42 1.39 -3.82 3.58
N ALA A 43 1.27 -5.16 3.64
CA ALA A 43 2.02 -6.05 2.76
C ALA A 43 1.71 -5.77 1.27
N THR A 44 0.44 -5.54 0.95
CA THR A 44 0.00 -5.17 -0.40
C THR A 44 0.59 -3.82 -0.85
N LYS A 45 0.55 -2.82 0.04
CA LYS A 45 1.14 -1.50 -0.21
C LYS A 45 2.64 -1.59 -0.44
N ASN A 46 3.37 -2.33 0.40
CA ASN A 46 4.81 -2.50 0.29
C ASN A 46 5.17 -3.17 -1.04
N LYS A 47 4.47 -4.26 -1.41
CA LYS A 47 4.69 -4.92 -2.71
C LYS A 47 4.51 -3.96 -3.88
N LEU A 48 3.46 -3.13 -3.86
CA LEU A 48 3.20 -2.15 -4.91
C LEU A 48 4.31 -1.09 -5.01
N VAL A 49 4.78 -0.60 -3.86
CA VAL A 49 5.88 0.37 -3.78
C VAL A 49 7.18 -0.25 -4.28
N CYS A 50 7.56 -1.43 -3.81
CA CYS A 50 8.77 -2.15 -4.25
C CYS A 50 8.77 -2.34 -5.77
N GLN A 51 7.68 -2.86 -6.35
CA GLN A 51 7.55 -3.02 -7.81
C GLN A 51 7.70 -1.71 -8.59
N THR A 52 7.27 -0.60 -7.99
CA THR A 52 7.37 0.72 -8.62
C THR A 52 8.79 1.26 -8.51
N VAL A 53 9.43 1.09 -7.35
CA VAL A 53 10.81 1.48 -7.10
C VAL A 53 11.75 0.70 -8.01
N GLU A 54 11.61 -0.62 -8.13
CA GLU A 54 12.38 -1.45 -9.06
C GLU A 54 12.26 -0.98 -10.52
N ARG A 55 11.05 -0.59 -10.95
CA ARG A 55 10.82 -0.08 -12.32
C ARG A 55 11.42 1.29 -12.58
N VAL A 56 11.41 2.17 -11.58
CA VAL A 56 11.82 3.59 -11.73
C VAL A 56 13.31 3.75 -11.42
N ASN A 57 13.85 2.95 -10.51
CA ASN A 57 15.23 2.96 -10.08
C ASN A 57 15.72 1.51 -9.80
N PRO A 58 16.17 0.79 -10.84
CA PRO A 58 16.65 -0.58 -10.71
C PRO A 58 17.87 -0.76 -9.79
N SER A 59 18.59 0.33 -9.47
CA SER A 59 19.75 0.34 -8.58
C SER A 59 19.43 0.62 -7.11
N PHE A 60 18.16 0.80 -6.74
CA PHE A 60 17.78 1.18 -5.37
C PHE A 60 18.11 0.13 -4.30
N GLU A 61 18.19 -1.15 -4.66
CA GLU A 61 18.49 -2.27 -3.75
C GLU A 61 19.96 -2.75 -3.84
N ARG A 62 20.86 -1.99 -4.49
CA ARG A 62 22.29 -2.31 -4.60
C ARG A 62 23.14 -1.67 -3.50
#